data_AF-A0A5C3QNI0-F1
#
_entry.id   AF-A0A5C3QNI0-F1
#
_cell.length_a   1.000
_cell.length_b   1.000
_cell.length_c   1.000
_cell.angle_alpha   90.00
_cell.angle_beta   90.00
_cell.angle_gamma   90.00
#
_symmetry.space_group_name_H-M   'P 1'
#
loop_
_entity.id
_entity.type
_entity.pdbx_description
1 polymer ?
#
loop_
_entity_poly.entity_id
_entity_poly.type
_entity_poly.pdbx_seq_one_letter_code
_entity_poly.pdbx_strand_id
1 'polypeptide(L)'
;MYPDTDLQVAQMDSIEEDASAHPSPLSAPGLTILMDTSLQSELSLPDLIHSSESMHSTDSSGDDSNPELDALQRVHRPRRVAPSKKPTLVDLLGPTPLALTHRSGLAEKSVRRIKAVFPPNARTGDAGSTDTRRVAEANLDAKLAKVVMAPWIGWCDGEAQSDQSSPPFYEPVMFPPSTGHEQVQDPQQTTMDLDVVDSVEVIPPHDAQSDDITVLVSPSLVSLFQDGTGMGLAATWLEIAPASVQTSTPGDVPPAKSHGSFDRSLWYMEGSPEMVLPSFYTEKNRPPF
;
A
#
# COMPACT_ATOMS: atom_id res chain seq x y z
N MET A 1 23.72 -47.26 -40.12
CA MET A 1 23.86 -47.88 -38.79
C MET A 1 23.70 -46.78 -37.76
N TYR A 2 22.48 -46.57 -37.30
CA TYR A 2 22.16 -45.69 -36.17
C TYR A 2 21.84 -46.62 -34.99
N PRO A 3 22.37 -46.38 -33.77
CA PRO A 3 21.97 -47.16 -32.62
C PRO A 3 20.61 -46.71 -32.10
N ASP A 4 19.74 -47.70 -31.88
CA ASP A 4 18.50 -47.61 -31.10
C ASP A 4 18.81 -47.07 -29.69
N THR A 5 18.05 -46.04 -29.28
CA THR A 5 17.95 -45.64 -27.88
C THR A 5 16.64 -46.17 -27.32
N ASP A 6 16.77 -47.21 -26.49
CA ASP A 6 15.71 -47.78 -25.66
C ASP A 6 15.13 -46.74 -24.69
N LEU A 7 13.82 -46.51 -24.80
CA LEU A 7 13.00 -45.74 -23.88
C LEU A 7 12.61 -46.65 -22.70
N GLN A 8 13.25 -46.47 -21.55
CA GLN A 8 12.77 -47.03 -20.29
C GLN A 8 11.71 -46.11 -19.69
N VAL A 9 10.47 -46.60 -19.66
CA VAL A 9 9.33 -46.00 -18.96
C VAL A 9 9.45 -46.35 -17.48
N ALA A 10 9.77 -45.37 -16.65
CA ALA A 10 9.70 -45.51 -15.19
C ALA A 10 8.24 -45.36 -14.74
N GLN A 11 7.69 -46.43 -14.17
CA GLN A 11 6.48 -46.38 -13.36
C GLN A 11 6.79 -45.63 -12.06
N MET A 12 6.03 -44.56 -11.77
CA MET A 12 5.99 -43.92 -10.46
C MET A 12 4.71 -44.35 -9.74
N ASP A 13 4.91 -44.97 -8.58
CA ASP A 13 3.88 -45.40 -7.65
C ASP A 13 3.10 -44.21 -7.07
N SER A 14 1.79 -44.39 -6.98
CA SER A 14 0.85 -43.48 -6.33
C SER A 14 0.98 -43.59 -4.81
N ILE A 15 1.27 -42.46 -4.15
CA ILE A 15 1.18 -42.31 -2.70
C ILE A 15 -0.17 -41.63 -2.42
N GLU A 16 -1.09 -42.37 -1.78
CA GLU A 16 -2.30 -41.83 -1.17
C GLU A 16 -1.89 -41.05 0.09
N GLU A 17 -2.19 -39.74 0.14
CA GLU A 17 -1.95 -38.90 1.30
C GLU A 17 -3.28 -38.55 1.98
N ASP A 18 -3.35 -38.92 3.26
CA ASP A 18 -4.48 -38.82 4.18
C ASP A 18 -4.90 -37.35 4.42
N ALA A 19 -6.16 -37.03 4.13
CA ALA A 19 -6.75 -35.73 4.41
C ALA A 19 -7.45 -35.73 5.77
N SER A 20 -6.84 -35.15 6.81
CA SER A 20 -7.60 -34.68 7.99
C SER A 20 -6.80 -33.75 8.89
N ALA A 21 -7.10 -32.44 8.81
CA ALA A 21 -7.31 -31.52 9.93
C ALA A 21 -7.22 -30.07 9.44
N HIS A 22 -8.37 -29.41 9.27
CA HIS A 22 -8.42 -27.96 9.06
C HIS A 22 -8.28 -27.22 10.39
N PRO A 23 -7.25 -26.38 10.61
CA PRO A 23 -7.25 -25.43 11.72
C PRO A 23 -8.20 -24.26 11.40
N SER A 24 -9.00 -23.86 12.40
CA SER A 24 -9.89 -22.70 12.31
C SER A 24 -9.11 -21.40 12.06
N PRO A 25 -9.69 -20.43 11.31
CA PRO A 25 -9.03 -19.16 11.05
C PRO A 25 -8.89 -18.34 12.33
N LEU A 26 -7.64 -18.03 12.67
CA LEU A 26 -7.28 -17.06 13.71
C LEU A 26 -7.79 -15.67 13.32
N SER A 27 -8.59 -15.07 14.18
CA SER A 27 -8.99 -13.67 14.10
C SER A 27 -7.75 -12.79 14.27
N ALA A 28 -7.28 -12.19 13.18
CA ALA A 28 -6.13 -11.28 13.20
C ALA A 28 -6.53 -9.93 13.83
N PRO A 29 -5.74 -9.39 14.77
CA PRO A 29 -5.97 -8.07 15.34
C PRO A 29 -5.85 -6.97 14.26
N GLY A 30 -6.75 -5.99 14.30
CA GLY A 30 -6.90 -4.93 13.30
C GLY A 30 -5.59 -4.22 12.94
N LEU A 31 -5.23 -4.32 11.66
CA LEU A 31 -4.04 -3.71 11.06
C LEU A 31 -4.25 -2.20 10.88
N THR A 32 -3.85 -1.39 11.86
CA THR A 32 -3.79 0.07 11.71
C THR A 32 -2.38 0.46 11.29
N ILE A 33 -2.15 0.62 9.98
CA ILE A 33 -0.89 1.18 9.46
C ILE A 33 -0.98 2.70 9.52
N LEU A 34 0.07 3.30 10.05
CA LEU A 34 0.09 4.65 10.61
C LEU A 34 0.88 5.60 9.71
N MET A 35 0.17 6.40 8.92
CA MET A 35 0.60 7.74 8.50
C MET A 35 -0.60 8.66 8.68
N ASP A 36 -0.40 9.71 9.47
CA ASP A 36 -1.39 10.74 9.80
C ASP A 36 -1.53 11.71 8.62
N THR A 37 -2.68 11.74 7.95
CA THR A 37 -3.01 12.72 6.90
C THR A 37 -3.51 14.05 7.48
N SER A 38 -3.07 14.44 8.68
CA SER A 38 -3.40 15.70 9.36
C SER A 38 -2.84 16.97 8.68
N LEU A 39 -2.85 17.03 7.34
CA LEU A 39 -2.71 18.24 6.54
C LEU A 39 -4.03 18.64 5.82
N GLN A 40 -5.18 17.99 6.08
CA GLN A 40 -6.45 18.34 5.44
C GLN A 40 -7.62 18.67 6.39
N SER A 41 -7.40 19.43 7.45
CA SER A 41 -8.51 19.87 8.32
C SER A 41 -8.47 21.36 8.63
N GLU A 42 -8.89 22.17 7.67
CA GLU A 42 -9.44 23.54 7.85
C GLU A 42 -10.51 23.79 6.74
N LEU A 43 -11.50 22.90 6.61
CA LEU A 43 -12.76 23.24 5.93
C LEU A 43 -13.90 22.98 6.91
N SER A 44 -14.15 24.00 7.73
CA SER A 44 -15.32 24.11 8.58
C SER A 44 -16.57 24.16 7.69
N LEU A 45 -17.39 23.11 7.74
CA LEU A 45 -18.75 23.13 7.19
C LEU A 45 -19.73 23.47 8.32
N PRO A 46 -20.69 24.37 8.09
CA PRO A 46 -21.64 24.80 9.12
C PRO A 46 -22.67 23.71 9.43
N ASP A 47 -23.00 23.61 10.72
CA ASP A 47 -24.06 22.78 11.30
C ASP A 47 -25.40 22.97 10.60
N LEU A 48 -25.87 21.94 9.89
CA LEU A 48 -27.25 21.87 9.40
C LEU A 48 -28.13 21.20 10.47
N ILE A 49 -28.78 22.04 11.26
CA ILE A 49 -29.78 21.65 12.25
C ILE A 49 -31.03 21.15 11.53
N HIS A 50 -31.32 19.85 11.57
CA HIS A 50 -32.65 19.32 11.28
C HIS A 50 -33.34 18.88 12.58
N SER A 51 -34.19 19.78 13.08
CA SER A 51 -35.27 19.46 14.01
C SER A 51 -36.26 18.53 13.32
N SER A 52 -36.47 17.34 13.88
CA SER A 52 -37.71 16.58 13.66
C SER A 52 -38.32 16.23 15.01
N GLU A 53 -39.49 16.82 15.23
CA GLU A 53 -40.46 16.54 16.29
C GLU A 53 -40.85 15.04 16.19
N SER A 54 -40.73 14.24 17.25
CA SER A 54 -41.63 14.12 18.41
C SER A 54 -43.08 13.75 18.06
N MET A 55 -43.51 12.61 18.63
CA MET A 55 -44.87 12.04 18.85
C MET A 55 -44.98 10.63 18.21
N HIS A 56 -45.41 9.54 18.87
CA HIS A 56 -46.18 9.36 20.09
C HIS A 56 -45.97 7.94 20.66
N SER A 57 -46.29 7.84 21.95
CA SER A 57 -46.24 6.70 22.87
C SER A 57 -47.02 5.45 22.43
N THR A 58 -46.56 4.26 22.84
CA THR A 58 -47.45 3.34 23.55
C THR A 58 -46.73 2.68 24.72
N ASP A 59 -47.43 2.77 25.83
CA ASP A 59 -47.20 2.22 27.15
C ASP A 59 -47.25 0.69 27.08
N SER A 60 -46.19 0.01 27.49
CA SER A 60 -46.24 -1.44 27.74
C SER A 60 -45.43 -1.74 28.99
N SER A 61 -46.13 -1.66 30.12
CA SER A 61 -45.71 -2.08 31.44
C SER A 61 -45.62 -3.60 31.48
N GLY A 62 -44.43 -4.12 31.17
CA GLY A 62 -44.03 -5.50 31.38
C GLY A 62 -42.69 -5.53 32.10
N ASP A 63 -42.72 -5.34 33.42
CA ASP A 63 -41.56 -5.48 34.31
C ASP A 63 -41.27 -6.97 34.53
N ASP A 64 -40.68 -7.61 33.52
CA ASP A 64 -40.01 -8.91 33.64
C ASP A 64 -38.49 -8.67 33.56
N SER A 65 -37.99 -8.01 34.61
CA SER A 65 -36.57 -7.83 34.85
C SER A 65 -35.91 -9.19 35.07
N ASN A 66 -35.40 -9.83 34.01
CA ASN A 66 -34.63 -11.08 34.10
C ASN A 66 -33.17 -10.76 34.51
N PRO A 67 -32.77 -11.00 35.77
CA PRO A 67 -31.45 -10.62 36.28
C PRO A 67 -30.30 -11.44 35.68
N GLU A 68 -30.58 -12.55 35.01
CA GLU A 68 -29.57 -13.46 34.45
C GLU A 68 -29.04 -12.97 33.09
N LEU A 69 -29.89 -12.32 32.29
CA LEU A 69 -29.50 -11.71 31.00
C LEU A 69 -28.60 -10.48 31.19
N ASP A 70 -28.82 -9.74 32.28
CA ASP A 70 -28.04 -8.54 32.61
C ASP A 70 -26.63 -8.88 33.14
N ALA A 71 -26.45 -10.08 33.71
CA ALA A 71 -25.14 -10.59 34.14
C ALA A 71 -24.25 -11.01 32.96
N LEU A 72 -24.82 -11.60 31.90
CA LEU A 72 -24.08 -11.98 30.69
C LEU A 72 -23.71 -10.77 29.82
N GLN A 73 -24.50 -9.70 29.83
CA GLN A 73 -24.18 -8.46 29.11
C GLN A 73 -23.05 -7.64 29.76
N ARG A 74 -22.73 -7.84 31.05
CA ARG A 74 -21.64 -7.11 31.74
C ARG A 74 -20.24 -7.65 31.46
N VAL A 75 -20.09 -8.85 30.93
CA VAL A 75 -18.76 -9.49 30.75
C VAL A 75 -18.00 -8.94 29.54
N HIS A 76 -18.66 -8.24 28.61
CA HIS A 76 -18.04 -7.82 27.34
C HIS A 76 -17.93 -6.30 27.16
N ARG A 77 -17.90 -5.50 28.24
CA ARG A 77 -17.50 -4.10 28.05
C ARG A 77 -16.04 -4.10 27.57
N PRO A 78 -15.76 -3.73 26.29
CA PRO A 78 -14.39 -3.67 25.82
C PRO A 78 -13.66 -2.69 26.72
N ARG A 79 -12.60 -3.17 27.36
CA ARG A 79 -11.74 -2.36 28.22
C ARG A 79 -11.38 -1.10 27.41
N ARG A 80 -11.79 0.07 27.88
CA ARG A 80 -11.37 1.36 27.30
C ARG A 80 -9.85 1.41 27.41
N VAL A 81 -9.17 0.97 26.36
CA VAL A 81 -7.74 1.16 26.22
C VAL A 81 -7.57 2.65 26.01
N ALA A 82 -6.80 3.30 26.87
CA ALA A 82 -6.47 4.71 26.69
C ALA A 82 -5.87 4.88 25.28
N PRO A 83 -6.23 5.95 24.54
CA PRO A 83 -5.70 6.16 23.20
C PRO A 83 -4.18 6.24 23.28
N SER A 84 -3.48 5.23 22.74
CA SER A 84 -2.02 5.28 22.64
C SER A 84 -1.65 6.42 21.70
N LYS A 85 -0.78 7.33 22.16
CA LYS A 85 -0.27 8.42 21.34
C LYS A 85 0.34 7.82 20.07
N LYS A 86 -0.23 8.17 18.92
CA LYS A 86 0.28 7.76 17.61
C LYS A 86 1.67 8.41 17.42
N PRO A 87 2.71 7.65 17.04
CA PRO A 87 4.02 8.24 16.76
C PRO A 87 3.90 9.20 15.59
N THR A 88 4.45 10.39 15.72
CA THR A 88 4.53 11.36 14.63
C THR A 88 5.62 10.95 13.63
N LEU A 89 5.58 11.50 12.41
CA LEU A 89 6.64 11.27 11.43
C LEU A 89 8.02 11.69 11.97
N VAL A 90 8.05 12.75 12.79
CA VAL A 90 9.27 13.23 13.46
C VAL A 90 9.73 12.24 14.54
N ASP A 91 8.83 11.58 15.26
CA ASP A 91 9.20 10.53 16.23
C ASP A 91 9.84 9.32 15.54
N LEU A 92 9.38 8.99 14.33
CA LEU A 92 9.84 7.84 13.55
C LEU A 92 11.15 8.14 12.79
N LEU A 93 11.19 9.28 12.09
CA LEU A 93 12.28 9.64 11.18
C LEU A 93 13.28 10.62 11.80
N GLY A 94 12.99 11.22 12.94
CA GLY A 94 13.76 12.35 13.45
C GLY A 94 13.72 13.56 12.50
N PRO A 95 14.62 14.55 12.70
CA PRO A 95 14.83 15.61 11.73
C PRO A 95 15.24 15.03 10.38
N THR A 96 14.45 15.32 9.33
CA THR A 96 14.67 14.81 7.98
C THR A 96 14.44 15.92 6.95
N PRO A 97 15.25 16.01 5.87
CA PRO A 97 15.02 16.95 4.77
C PRO A 97 13.93 16.47 3.80
N LEU A 98 13.17 15.43 4.14
CA LEU A 98 12.17 14.82 3.24
C LEU A 98 11.17 15.84 2.70
N ALA A 99 10.61 16.70 3.57
CA ALA A 99 9.64 17.72 3.15
C ALA A 99 10.24 18.82 2.24
N LEU A 100 11.56 18.97 2.19
CA LEU A 100 12.26 19.92 1.32
C LEU A 100 12.66 19.28 -0.01
N THR A 101 12.84 17.96 -0.04
CA THR A 101 13.42 17.22 -1.16
C THR A 101 12.40 16.39 -1.92
N HIS A 102 11.26 16.09 -1.30
CA HIS A 102 10.20 15.25 -1.84
C HIS A 102 8.82 15.88 -1.63
N ARG A 103 7.87 15.42 -2.43
CA ARG A 103 6.44 15.77 -2.40
C ARG A 103 5.61 14.52 -2.66
N SER A 104 4.31 14.59 -2.41
CA SER A 104 3.38 13.55 -2.87
C SER A 104 3.35 13.56 -4.39
N GLY A 105 3.65 12.41 -4.99
CA GLY A 105 3.60 12.17 -6.43
C GLY A 105 2.25 11.60 -6.84
N LEU A 106 2.30 10.54 -7.64
CA LEU A 106 1.11 9.82 -8.07
C LEU A 106 0.39 9.14 -6.90
N ALA A 107 -0.93 9.04 -7.02
CA ALA A 107 -1.75 8.25 -6.14
C ALA A 107 -2.38 7.11 -6.94
N GLU A 108 -2.38 5.91 -6.36
CA GLU A 108 -2.88 4.70 -7.00
C GLU A 108 -3.80 3.96 -6.05
N LYS A 109 -5.04 3.66 -6.47
CA LYS A 109 -5.93 2.76 -5.73
C LYS A 109 -5.92 1.40 -6.42
N SER A 110 -5.34 0.39 -5.78
CA SER A 110 -5.18 -0.96 -6.39
C SER A 110 -4.97 -2.08 -5.37
N VAL A 111 -5.04 -3.32 -5.86
CA VAL A 111 -4.61 -4.52 -5.13
C VAL A 111 -3.17 -4.89 -5.48
N ARG A 112 -2.32 -4.97 -4.46
CA ARG A 112 -0.90 -5.31 -4.60
C ARG A 112 -0.56 -6.55 -3.76
N ARG A 113 0.26 -7.46 -4.30
CA ARG A 113 0.75 -8.66 -3.63
C ARG A 113 2.12 -8.43 -3.02
N ILE A 114 2.30 -8.83 -1.76
CA ILE A 114 3.61 -8.81 -1.09
C ILE A 114 4.54 -9.79 -1.81
N LYS A 115 5.59 -9.26 -2.44
CA LYS A 115 6.57 -10.04 -3.23
C LYS A 115 7.86 -10.28 -2.45
N ALA A 116 8.34 -9.26 -1.74
CA ALA A 116 9.55 -9.35 -0.93
C ALA A 116 9.53 -8.31 0.20
N VAL A 117 10.23 -8.60 1.28
CA VAL A 117 10.38 -7.70 2.43
C VAL A 117 11.85 -7.57 2.78
N PHE A 118 12.33 -6.32 2.85
CA PHE A 118 13.69 -5.97 3.20
C PHE A 118 13.66 -5.21 4.53
N PRO A 119 14.39 -5.68 5.56
CA PRO A 119 14.52 -4.95 6.81
C PRO A 119 15.28 -3.62 6.60
N PRO A 120 15.19 -2.67 7.55
CA PRO A 120 15.94 -1.41 7.45
C PRO A 120 17.44 -1.66 7.32
N ASN A 121 18.09 -0.92 6.44
CA ASN A 121 19.51 -1.08 6.17
C ASN A 121 20.33 -0.07 6.98
N ALA A 122 20.76 -0.47 8.18
CA ALA A 122 21.54 0.39 9.07
C ALA A 122 22.92 0.82 8.51
N ARG A 123 23.36 0.28 7.37
CA ARG A 123 24.70 0.50 6.80
C ARG A 123 24.76 1.54 5.68
N THR A 124 23.63 2.02 5.17
CA THR A 124 23.56 2.89 3.97
C THR A 124 23.67 4.39 4.28
N GLY A 125 24.31 4.77 5.38
CA GLY A 125 24.55 6.19 5.67
C GLY A 125 25.49 6.80 4.64
N ASP A 126 24.95 7.55 3.68
CA ASP A 126 25.74 8.36 2.75
C ASP A 126 26.22 9.65 3.43
N ALA A 127 26.97 9.48 4.53
CA ALA A 127 27.39 10.56 5.42
C ALA A 127 28.34 11.58 4.76
N GLY A 128 28.77 11.32 3.51
CA GLY A 128 29.60 12.21 2.71
C GLY A 128 28.89 12.91 1.56
N SER A 129 27.61 12.59 1.30
CA SER A 129 26.90 13.22 0.18
C SER A 129 26.44 14.63 0.54
N THR A 130 26.71 15.57 -0.36
CA THR A 130 26.18 16.94 -0.30
C THR A 130 24.79 17.05 -0.91
N ASP A 131 24.30 15.99 -1.55
CA ASP A 131 22.96 15.94 -2.15
C ASP A 131 21.92 15.65 -1.05
N THR A 132 21.13 16.66 -0.72
CA THR A 132 20.10 16.60 0.33
C THR A 132 19.04 15.56 0.04
N ARG A 133 18.73 15.28 -1.24
CA ARG A 133 17.78 14.23 -1.64
C ARG A 133 18.32 12.85 -1.28
N ARG A 134 19.55 12.55 -1.69
CA ARG A 134 20.21 11.27 -1.34
C ARG A 134 20.32 11.08 0.16
N VAL A 135 20.62 12.15 0.89
CA VAL A 135 20.63 12.10 2.36
C VAL A 135 19.23 11.80 2.92
N ALA A 136 18.16 12.34 2.34
CA ALA A 136 16.78 12.02 2.75
C ALA A 136 16.45 10.54 2.51
N GLU A 137 16.72 10.04 1.32
CA GLU A 137 16.45 8.65 0.91
C GLU A 137 17.28 7.65 1.73
N ALA A 138 18.56 7.93 1.98
CA ALA A 138 19.41 7.13 2.84
C ALA A 138 18.88 7.07 4.29
N ASN A 139 18.34 8.19 4.79
CA ASN A 139 17.69 8.21 6.11
C ASN A 139 16.42 7.36 6.16
N LEU A 140 15.62 7.35 5.08
CA LEU A 140 14.45 6.48 4.96
C LEU A 140 14.88 5.00 4.95
N ASP A 141 15.86 4.64 4.12
CA ASP A 141 16.37 3.28 3.99
C ASP A 141 16.96 2.73 5.31
N ALA A 142 17.60 3.60 6.10
CA ALA A 142 18.17 3.23 7.38
C ALA A 142 17.14 3.02 8.49
N LYS A 143 15.97 3.69 8.42
CA LYS A 143 14.97 3.72 9.50
C LYS A 143 13.72 2.90 9.21
N LEU A 144 13.39 2.71 7.94
CA LEU A 144 12.17 2.02 7.51
C LEU A 144 12.52 0.75 6.76
N ALA A 145 11.62 -0.22 6.84
CA ALA A 145 11.70 -1.42 6.03
C ALA A 145 11.06 -1.16 4.66
N LYS A 146 11.47 -1.94 3.66
CA LYS A 146 10.95 -1.86 2.30
C LYS A 146 10.18 -3.11 1.95
N VAL A 147 8.94 -2.96 1.53
CA VAL A 147 8.09 -4.05 1.04
C VAL A 147 7.92 -3.86 -0.46
N VAL A 148 8.47 -4.78 -1.25
CA VAL A 148 8.24 -4.78 -2.70
C VAL A 148 6.92 -5.48 -2.95
N MET A 149 6.03 -4.80 -3.66
CA MET A 149 4.70 -5.30 -3.97
C MET A 149 4.45 -5.30 -5.46
N ALA A 150 4.03 -6.45 -5.99
CA ALA A 150 3.66 -6.62 -7.39
C ALA A 150 2.17 -6.29 -7.60
N PRO A 151 1.75 -5.83 -8.79
CA PRO A 151 0.34 -5.83 -9.16
C PRO A 151 -0.30 -7.20 -8.95
N TRP A 152 -1.51 -7.26 -8.41
CA TRP A 152 -2.28 -8.50 -8.32
C TRP A 152 -3.52 -8.42 -9.21
N ILE A 153 -3.30 -8.49 -10.51
CA ILE A 153 -4.38 -8.47 -11.51
C ILE A 153 -5.09 -9.83 -11.55
N GLY A 154 -6.40 -9.84 -11.77
CA GLY A 154 -7.19 -11.08 -11.90
C GLY A 154 -7.33 -11.87 -10.60
N TRP A 155 -7.21 -11.21 -9.44
CA TRP A 155 -7.35 -11.86 -8.13
C TRP A 155 -8.77 -12.35 -7.84
N CYS A 156 -9.77 -11.76 -8.50
CA CYS A 156 -11.15 -12.23 -8.50
C CYS A 156 -11.35 -13.05 -9.78
N ASP A 157 -11.84 -14.28 -9.65
CA ASP A 157 -12.17 -15.12 -10.79
C ASP A 157 -13.16 -14.39 -11.69
N GLY A 158 -12.85 -14.33 -12.99
CA GLY A 158 -13.52 -13.50 -13.99
C GLY A 158 -15.03 -13.71 -14.16
N GLU A 159 -15.67 -14.58 -13.37
CA GLU A 159 -17.13 -14.64 -13.23
C GLU A 159 -17.70 -13.33 -12.65
N ALA A 160 -16.93 -12.62 -11.80
CA ALA A 160 -17.35 -11.31 -11.28
C ALA A 160 -17.25 -10.18 -12.32
N GLN A 161 -16.71 -10.44 -13.52
CA GLN A 161 -16.46 -9.42 -14.53
C GLN A 161 -17.68 -9.18 -15.45
N SER A 162 -18.62 -10.13 -15.52
CA SER A 162 -19.78 -10.03 -16.42
C SER A 162 -20.97 -9.26 -15.84
N ASP A 163 -21.00 -9.05 -14.53
CA ASP A 163 -22.01 -8.22 -13.87
C ASP A 163 -21.38 -6.91 -13.39
N GLN A 164 -22.19 -5.85 -13.38
CA GLN A 164 -21.84 -4.47 -13.02
C GLN A 164 -21.38 -4.30 -11.54
N SER A 165 -21.02 -5.40 -10.88
CA SER A 165 -20.67 -5.56 -9.47
C SER A 165 -19.21 -5.96 -9.25
N SER A 166 -18.32 -5.70 -10.21
CA SER A 166 -16.88 -5.88 -10.00
C SER A 166 -16.46 -5.28 -8.66
N PRO A 167 -15.71 -6.02 -7.83
CA PRO A 167 -15.32 -5.52 -6.53
C PRO A 167 -14.51 -4.22 -6.69
N PRO A 168 -14.59 -3.30 -5.70
CA PRO A 168 -13.69 -2.17 -5.68
C PRO A 168 -12.25 -2.69 -5.80
N PHE A 169 -11.37 -1.95 -6.48
CA PHE A 169 -9.95 -2.30 -6.73
C PHE A 169 -9.66 -3.41 -7.76
N TYR A 170 -10.65 -3.88 -8.51
CA TYR A 170 -10.40 -4.89 -9.56
C TYR A 170 -9.39 -4.38 -10.60
N GLU A 171 -9.49 -3.12 -11.01
CA GLU A 171 -8.51 -2.45 -11.85
C GLU A 171 -7.77 -1.37 -11.06
N PRO A 172 -6.44 -1.22 -11.24
CA PRO A 172 -5.71 -0.11 -10.68
C PRO A 172 -6.24 1.23 -11.21
N VAL A 173 -6.60 2.14 -10.31
CA VAL A 173 -7.03 3.49 -10.65
C VAL A 173 -5.94 4.48 -10.26
N MET A 174 -5.39 5.18 -11.24
CA MET A 174 -4.43 6.26 -11.02
C MET A 174 -5.16 7.57 -10.81
N PHE A 175 -4.78 8.32 -9.78
CA PHE A 175 -5.21 9.69 -9.56
C PHE A 175 -4.03 10.63 -9.84
N PRO A 176 -4.30 11.77 -10.50
CA PRO A 176 -3.28 12.78 -10.67
C PRO A 176 -2.79 13.27 -9.30
N PRO A 177 -1.53 13.73 -9.18
CA PRO A 177 -1.02 14.31 -7.95
C PRO A 177 -1.96 15.44 -7.50
N SER A 178 -2.39 15.43 -6.24
CA SER A 178 -3.25 16.48 -5.67
C SER A 178 -2.52 17.83 -5.49
N THR A 179 -1.34 18.01 -6.09
CA THR A 179 -0.66 19.31 -6.08
C THR A 179 -1.54 20.34 -6.76
N GLY A 180 -2.27 21.12 -5.97
CA GLY A 180 -2.92 22.37 -6.35
C GLY A 180 -1.96 23.47 -6.81
N HIS A 181 -0.72 23.10 -7.16
CA HIS A 181 0.06 23.89 -8.09
C HIS A 181 -0.53 23.62 -9.47
N GLU A 182 -1.57 24.41 -9.80
CA GLU A 182 -1.70 24.88 -11.18
C GLU A 182 -0.30 25.25 -11.62
N GLN A 183 0.19 24.49 -12.60
CA GLN A 183 1.41 24.80 -13.30
C GLN A 183 1.14 26.18 -13.90
N VAL A 184 1.48 27.24 -13.16
CA VAL A 184 1.52 28.61 -13.65
C VAL A 184 2.61 28.57 -14.70
N GLN A 185 2.23 28.15 -15.91
CA GLN A 185 2.96 28.40 -17.13
C GLN A 185 2.99 29.91 -17.22
N ASP A 186 3.99 30.53 -16.63
CA ASP A 186 4.29 31.92 -16.90
C ASP A 186 4.84 31.94 -18.33
N PRO A 187 4.09 32.42 -19.34
CA PRO A 187 4.46 32.25 -20.75
C PRO A 187 5.64 33.14 -21.19
N GLN A 188 6.35 33.75 -20.24
CA GLN A 188 7.40 34.74 -20.50
C GLN A 188 8.78 34.39 -19.92
N GLN A 189 9.06 33.11 -19.59
CA GLN A 189 10.46 32.75 -19.31
C GLN A 189 11.30 32.80 -20.59
N THR A 190 12.01 33.91 -20.63
CA THR A 190 12.91 34.43 -21.64
C THR A 190 14.06 33.45 -21.85
N THR A 191 14.29 33.12 -23.11
CA THR A 191 15.48 32.41 -23.61
C THR A 191 16.73 33.19 -23.22
N MET A 192 17.33 32.87 -22.08
CA MET A 192 18.72 33.20 -21.80
C MET A 192 19.50 31.89 -21.74
N ASP A 193 20.43 31.75 -22.68
CA ASP A 193 21.43 30.69 -22.76
C ASP A 193 22.21 30.65 -21.44
N LEU A 194 21.82 29.75 -20.54
CA LEU A 194 22.62 29.32 -19.40
C LEU A 194 23.15 27.93 -19.71
N ASP A 195 24.39 27.92 -20.18
CA ASP A 195 25.25 26.74 -20.24
C ASP A 195 25.32 26.06 -18.86
N VAL A 196 25.29 24.72 -18.90
CA VAL A 196 25.43 23.77 -17.78
C VAL A 196 24.17 23.62 -16.91
N VAL A 197 23.10 23.10 -17.50
CA VAL A 197 21.98 22.56 -16.71
C VAL A 197 22.28 21.11 -16.38
N ASP A 198 22.36 20.86 -15.07
CA ASP A 198 22.47 19.55 -14.44
C ASP A 198 21.45 18.58 -15.08
N SER A 199 21.85 17.33 -15.28
CA SER A 199 21.07 16.35 -16.04
C SER A 199 19.70 16.16 -15.41
N VAL A 200 18.64 16.67 -16.04
CA VAL A 200 17.27 16.47 -15.58
C VAL A 200 16.98 14.97 -15.63
N GLU A 201 16.84 14.36 -14.46
CA GLU A 201 16.52 12.95 -14.34
C GLU A 201 15.08 12.73 -14.80
N VAL A 202 14.93 12.14 -15.99
CA VAL A 202 13.63 11.75 -16.53
C VAL A 202 13.26 10.38 -15.97
N ILE A 203 12.34 10.36 -15.01
CA ILE A 203 11.78 9.12 -14.47
C ILE A 203 10.69 8.63 -15.43
N PRO A 204 10.77 7.38 -15.93
CA PRO A 204 9.72 6.80 -16.76
C PRO A 204 8.35 6.85 -16.04
N PRO A 205 7.24 7.06 -16.77
CA PRO A 205 5.91 6.98 -16.18
C PRO A 205 5.65 5.62 -15.55
N HIS A 206 5.10 5.61 -14.33
CA HIS A 206 4.69 4.40 -13.61
C HIS A 206 3.46 3.75 -14.25
N ASP A 207 3.54 2.45 -14.52
CA ASP A 207 2.41 1.63 -14.99
C ASP A 207 1.87 0.74 -13.86
N ALA A 208 0.69 1.10 -13.34
CA ALA A 208 0.06 0.41 -12.23
C ALA A 208 -0.29 -1.06 -12.50
N GLN A 209 -0.40 -1.48 -13.76
CA GLN A 209 -0.75 -2.87 -14.10
C GLN A 209 0.44 -3.81 -14.13
N SER A 210 1.66 -3.28 -14.29
CA SER A 210 2.85 -4.10 -14.54
C SER A 210 4.02 -3.82 -13.59
N ASP A 211 4.17 -2.58 -13.14
CA ASP A 211 5.33 -2.18 -12.33
C ASP A 211 5.18 -2.61 -10.87
N ASP A 212 6.27 -3.10 -10.27
CA ASP A 212 6.34 -3.30 -8.82
C ASP A 212 6.48 -1.94 -8.10
N ILE A 213 5.82 -1.77 -6.96
CA ILE A 213 6.06 -0.63 -6.06
C ILE A 213 6.91 -1.05 -4.85
N THR A 214 7.64 -0.09 -4.28
CA THR A 214 8.40 -0.29 -3.04
C THR A 214 7.78 0.53 -1.92
N VAL A 215 7.06 -0.12 -1.02
CA VAL A 215 6.34 0.52 0.09
C VAL A 215 7.24 0.59 1.32
N LEU A 216 7.34 1.78 1.90
CA LEU A 216 8.05 2.01 3.16
C LEU A 216 7.13 1.66 4.34
N VAL A 217 7.63 0.82 5.26
CA VAL A 217 6.87 0.40 6.45
C VAL A 217 7.70 0.52 7.72
N SER A 218 7.02 0.67 8.86
CA SER A 218 7.67 0.67 10.17
C SER A 218 8.46 -0.63 10.40
N PRO A 219 9.67 -0.59 10.99
CA PRO A 219 10.44 -1.78 11.34
C PRO A 219 9.68 -2.79 12.19
N SER A 220 8.74 -2.33 13.03
CA SER A 220 7.90 -3.18 13.88
C SER A 220 6.95 -4.09 13.10
N LEU A 221 6.71 -3.82 11.80
CA LEU A 221 5.82 -4.58 10.94
C LEU A 221 6.57 -5.59 10.06
N VAL A 222 7.90 -5.64 10.10
CA VAL A 222 8.70 -6.49 9.21
C VAL A 222 8.30 -7.95 9.30
N SER A 223 8.23 -8.52 10.51
CA SER A 223 7.85 -9.92 10.71
C SER A 223 6.46 -10.21 10.17
N LEU A 224 5.51 -9.30 10.40
CA LEU A 224 4.14 -9.44 9.90
C LEU A 224 4.08 -9.50 8.38
N PHE A 225 4.81 -8.62 7.69
CA PHE A 225 4.87 -8.63 6.22
C PHE A 225 5.65 -9.85 5.68
N GLN A 226 6.69 -10.30 6.40
CA GLN A 226 7.43 -11.51 6.04
C GLN A 226 6.52 -12.74 6.09
N ASP A 227 5.78 -12.91 7.19
CA ASP A 227 4.81 -13.98 7.37
C ASP A 227 3.66 -13.89 6.34
N GLY A 228 3.29 -12.67 5.95
CA GLY A 228 2.27 -12.39 4.94
C GLY A 228 2.78 -12.40 3.49
N THR A 229 3.97 -12.92 3.20
CA THR A 229 4.48 -12.97 1.81
C THR A 229 3.52 -13.74 0.91
N GLY A 230 3.18 -13.16 -0.24
CA GLY A 230 2.17 -13.68 -1.16
C GLY A 230 0.74 -13.25 -0.84
N MET A 231 0.46 -12.60 0.31
CA MET A 231 -0.83 -11.96 0.60
C MET A 231 -0.99 -10.64 -0.16
N GLY A 232 -2.24 -10.24 -0.34
CA GLY A 232 -2.66 -9.11 -1.14
C GLY A 232 -3.27 -8.03 -0.27
N LEU A 233 -3.02 -6.78 -0.60
CA LEU A 233 -3.59 -5.64 0.10
C LEU A 233 -4.27 -4.76 -0.94
N ALA A 234 -5.54 -4.44 -0.70
CA ALA A 234 -6.25 -3.40 -1.44
C ALA A 234 -6.13 -2.10 -0.64
N ALA A 235 -5.47 -1.09 -1.22
CA ALA A 235 -5.24 0.18 -0.55
C ALA A 235 -5.04 1.31 -1.56
N THR A 236 -4.92 2.52 -1.04
CA THR A 236 -4.39 3.68 -1.77
C THR A 236 -2.90 3.79 -1.50
N TRP A 237 -2.11 3.82 -2.56
CA TRP A 237 -0.65 3.93 -2.56
C TRP A 237 -0.28 5.33 -3.02
N LEU A 238 0.58 5.99 -2.26
CA LEU A 238 1.07 7.33 -2.56
C LEU A 238 2.57 7.31 -2.82
N GLU A 239 2.95 7.85 -3.96
CA GLU A 239 4.35 8.00 -4.34
C GLU A 239 5.01 9.15 -3.54
N ILE A 240 6.25 8.92 -3.12
CA ILE A 240 7.15 9.91 -2.55
C ILE A 240 8.05 10.38 -3.69
N ALA A 241 7.55 11.34 -4.47
CA ALA A 241 8.25 11.85 -5.64
C ALA A 241 9.27 12.94 -5.25
N PRO A 242 10.44 13.01 -5.89
CA PRO A 242 11.37 14.11 -5.67
C PRO A 242 10.73 15.46 -6.09
N ALA A 243 11.02 16.51 -5.33
CA ALA A 243 10.44 17.84 -5.57
C ALA A 243 10.92 18.48 -6.88
N SER A 244 12.14 18.16 -7.32
CA SER A 244 12.78 18.70 -8.53
C SER A 244 12.48 17.92 -9.82
N VAL A 245 11.84 16.75 -9.74
CA VAL A 245 11.59 15.92 -10.91
C VAL A 245 10.35 16.42 -11.65
N GLN A 246 10.54 16.74 -12.94
CA GLN A 246 9.45 16.88 -13.90
C GLN A 246 9.21 15.51 -14.54
N THR A 247 7.97 15.04 -14.50
CA THR A 247 7.57 13.84 -15.25
C THR A 247 7.68 14.14 -16.75
N SER A 248 8.36 13.29 -17.51
CA SER A 248 8.40 13.42 -18.98
C SER A 248 7.00 13.49 -19.55
N THR A 249 6.81 14.37 -20.53
CA THR A 249 5.56 14.45 -21.27
C THR A 249 5.43 13.27 -22.24
N PRO A 250 4.20 12.83 -22.57
CA PRO A 250 4.00 11.75 -23.54
C PRO A 250 4.57 12.14 -24.92
N GLY A 251 5.77 11.66 -25.23
CA GLY A 251 6.48 12.01 -26.47
C GLY A 251 8.00 12.11 -26.31
N ASP A 252 8.50 12.28 -25.09
CA ASP A 252 9.93 12.29 -24.82
C ASP A 252 10.51 10.87 -24.94
N VAL A 253 11.61 10.73 -25.68
CA VAL A 253 12.31 9.45 -25.82
C VAL A 253 12.92 9.11 -24.46
N PRO A 254 12.49 8.01 -23.80
CA PRO A 254 12.99 7.68 -22.48
C PRO A 254 14.50 7.39 -22.55
N PRO A 255 15.30 7.91 -21.61
CA PRO A 255 16.70 7.53 -21.50
C PRO A 255 16.79 6.01 -21.30
N ALA A 256 17.81 5.39 -21.91
CA ALA A 256 18.01 3.95 -21.83
C ALA A 256 18.03 3.49 -20.36
N LYS A 257 17.15 2.53 -20.02
CA LYS A 257 17.02 1.96 -18.66
C LYS A 257 18.40 1.52 -18.16
N SER A 258 18.99 2.26 -17.23
CA SER A 258 20.25 1.84 -16.62
C SER A 258 19.96 0.66 -15.69
N HIS A 259 20.58 -0.47 -16.00
CA HIS A 259 20.28 -1.75 -15.38
C HIS A 259 21.07 -1.86 -14.07
N GLY A 260 20.53 -1.37 -12.94
CA GLY A 260 21.11 -1.70 -11.63
C GLY A 260 20.93 -0.73 -10.48
N SER A 261 20.39 0.48 -10.70
CA SER A 261 20.09 1.38 -9.57
C SER A 261 18.70 1.05 -9.02
N PHE A 262 18.58 0.98 -7.70
CA PHE A 262 17.30 0.96 -6.98
C PHE A 262 16.57 2.31 -7.07
N ASP A 263 16.65 3.02 -8.21
CA ASP A 263 15.86 4.24 -8.51
C ASP A 263 14.40 3.87 -8.80
N ARG A 264 13.82 3.04 -7.95
CA ARG A 264 12.39 2.79 -7.94
C ARG A 264 11.78 3.84 -7.04
N SER A 265 10.75 4.50 -7.55
CA SER A 265 9.89 5.38 -6.75
C SER A 265 9.55 4.72 -5.42
N LEU A 266 9.72 5.47 -4.33
CA LEU A 266 9.34 5.04 -3.00
C LEU A 266 7.87 5.35 -2.79
N TRP A 267 7.13 4.44 -2.17
CA TRP A 267 5.70 4.57 -1.93
C TRP A 267 5.39 4.42 -0.45
N TYR A 268 4.23 4.90 -0.04
CA TYR A 268 3.62 4.57 1.24
C TYR A 268 2.15 4.26 1.04
N MET A 269 1.57 3.56 2.01
CA MET A 269 0.15 3.26 2.02
C MET A 269 -0.60 4.38 2.76
N GLU A 270 -1.62 4.94 2.13
CA GLU A 270 -2.51 5.91 2.74
C GLU A 270 -3.59 5.19 3.56
N GLY A 271 -3.66 5.47 4.86
CA GLY A 271 -4.65 4.87 5.75
C GLY A 271 -4.42 3.38 6.03
N SER A 272 -5.50 2.68 6.42
CA SER A 272 -5.52 1.22 6.58
C SER A 272 -5.92 0.55 5.26
N PRO A 273 -5.48 -0.69 4.98
CA PRO A 273 -5.96 -1.38 3.79
C PRO A 273 -7.48 -1.54 3.86
N GLU A 274 -8.16 -1.30 2.75
CA GLU A 274 -9.60 -1.53 2.63
C GLU A 274 -9.90 -3.04 2.62
N MET A 275 -8.95 -3.86 2.17
CA MET A 275 -9.09 -5.32 2.14
C MET A 275 -7.73 -6.01 2.23
N VAL A 276 -7.73 -7.19 2.87
CA VAL A 276 -6.58 -8.10 2.92
C VAL A 276 -6.98 -9.42 2.26
N LEU A 277 -6.24 -9.82 1.23
CA LEU A 277 -6.45 -11.04 0.47
C LEU A 277 -5.42 -12.09 0.92
N PRO A 278 -5.85 -13.24 1.45
CA PRO A 278 -4.95 -14.33 1.77
C PRO A 278 -4.18 -14.88 0.56
N SER A 279 -2.98 -15.40 0.79
CA SER A 279 -2.10 -15.92 -0.28
C SER A 279 -2.66 -17.14 -1.01
N PHE A 280 -3.57 -17.89 -0.39
CA PHE A 280 -4.21 -19.07 -1.01
C PHE A 280 -5.23 -18.72 -2.11
N TYR A 281 -5.63 -17.45 -2.25
CA TYR A 281 -6.45 -16.99 -3.38
C TYR A 281 -5.63 -16.83 -4.69
N THR A 282 -4.36 -17.25 -4.70
CA THR A 282 -3.56 -17.27 -5.93
C THR A 282 -3.92 -18.50 -6.78
N GLU A 283 -4.28 -18.29 -8.05
CA GLU A 283 -4.72 -19.33 -9.01
C GLU A 283 -3.80 -20.57 -9.09
N LYS A 284 -2.50 -20.40 -8.79
CA LYS A 284 -1.50 -21.47 -8.91
C LYS A 284 -1.71 -22.65 -7.96
N ASN A 285 -2.52 -22.48 -6.92
CA ASN A 285 -2.85 -23.53 -5.94
C ASN A 285 -4.31 -23.97 -5.99
N ARG A 286 -5.11 -23.52 -6.98
CA ARG A 286 -6.48 -24.01 -7.13
C ARG A 286 -6.40 -25.43 -7.74
N PRO A 287 -6.85 -26.49 -7.04
CA PRO A 287 -6.93 -27.80 -7.66
C PRO A 287 -7.86 -27.71 -8.89
N PRO A 288 -7.56 -28.43 -9.98
CA PRO A 288 -8.48 -28.52 -11.10
C PRO A 288 -9.80 -29.11 -10.59
N PHE A 289 -10.90 -28.39 -10.78
CA PHE A 289 -12.26 -28.88 -10.52
C PHE A 289 -12.72 -29.80 -11.64
#